data_AF-A0A0N5D4G1-F1
#
_entry.id   AF-A0A0N5D4G1-F1
#
_cell.length_a   1.000
_cell.length_b   1.000
_cell.length_c   1.000
_cell.angle_alpha   90.00
_cell.angle_beta   90.00
_cell.angle_gamma   90.00
#
_symmetry.space_group_name_H-M   'P 1'
#
loop_
_entity.id
_entity.type
_entity.pdbx_description
1 polymer ?
#
loop_
_entity_poly.entity_id
_entity_poly.type
_entity_poly.pdbx_seq_one_letter_code
_entity_poly.pdbx_strand_id
1 'polypeptide(L)'
;MNKHAVLELSSSIDEAYQCSIVTLNFEKSSLIRLHDMRLIAYAHFNATKFPEDQEYTLCRLDFRTSNLVPIVVGVCLAALVITVLIAYLIGRARAKRQGYASV
;
A
#
# COMPACT_ATOMS: atom_id res chain seq x y z
N MET A 1 33.37 13.83 -2.53
CA MET A 1 32.24 12.95 -2.96
C MET A 1 31.00 13.43 -2.22
N ASN A 2 30.16 14.22 -2.91
CA ASN A 2 29.01 14.91 -2.33
C ASN A 2 27.85 13.92 -2.16
N LYS A 3 27.62 13.47 -0.92
CA LYS A 3 26.50 12.58 -0.57
C LYS A 3 25.29 13.44 -0.22
N HIS A 4 24.59 13.90 -1.25
CA HIS A 4 23.32 14.59 -1.09
C HIS A 4 22.28 13.59 -0.55
N ALA A 5 21.53 14.00 0.49
CA ALA A 5 20.35 13.28 0.93
C ALA A 5 19.28 13.42 -0.15
N VAL A 6 19.25 12.47 -1.10
CA VAL A 6 18.25 12.45 -2.16
C VAL A 6 16.99 11.80 -1.59
N LEU A 7 16.00 12.62 -1.26
CA LEU A 7 14.63 12.13 -1.15
C LEU A 7 14.16 11.93 -2.60
N GLU A 8 14.04 10.67 -3.03
CA GLU A 8 13.43 10.31 -4.32
C GLU A 8 11.91 10.58 -4.21
N LEU A 9 11.55 11.86 -4.28
CA LEU A 9 10.18 12.34 -4.35
C LEU A 9 9.77 12.37 -5.82
N SER A 10 9.53 11.18 -6.41
CA SER A 10 9.25 11.05 -7.85
C SER A 10 7.80 11.37 -8.24
N SER A 11 7.45 12.68 -8.15
CA SER A 11 6.36 13.42 -8.84
C SER A 11 6.20 13.08 -10.30
N SER A 12 5.05 12.55 -10.72
CA SER A 12 4.46 13.11 -11.93
C SER A 12 4.35 14.65 -11.80
N ILE A 13 4.69 15.38 -12.85
CA ILE A 13 5.04 16.82 -12.83
C ILE A 13 3.85 17.74 -12.41
N ASP A 14 2.66 17.18 -12.16
CA ASP A 14 1.42 17.90 -11.83
C ASP A 14 0.67 17.35 -10.58
N GLU A 15 1.24 16.36 -9.88
CA GLU A 15 0.58 15.73 -8.74
C GLU A 15 1.01 16.33 -7.39
N ALA A 16 0.04 16.46 -6.48
CA ALA A 16 0.32 16.86 -5.12
C ALA A 16 0.85 15.67 -4.31
N TYR A 17 1.82 15.95 -3.46
CA TYR A 17 2.39 14.97 -2.56
C TYR A 17 1.90 15.14 -1.15
N GLN A 18 1.51 14.03 -0.54
CA GLN A 18 1.20 13.96 0.88
C GLN A 18 1.95 12.80 1.53
N CYS A 19 2.55 13.06 2.68
CA CYS A 19 3.22 12.05 3.48
C CYS A 19 2.98 12.31 4.96
N SER A 20 2.46 11.33 5.70
CA SER A 20 2.18 11.53 7.12
C SER A 20 3.47 11.53 7.96
N ILE A 21 4.45 10.69 7.61
CA ILE A 21 5.73 10.61 8.32
C ILE A 21 6.89 10.43 7.33
N VAL A 22 7.85 11.36 7.36
CA VAL A 22 9.12 11.25 6.64
C VAL A 22 10.27 11.23 7.64
N THR A 23 11.11 10.20 7.57
CA THR A 23 12.31 10.08 8.40
C THR A 23 13.56 10.24 7.54
N LEU A 24 14.29 11.33 7.74
CA LEU A 24 15.57 11.59 7.10
C LEU A 24 16.69 11.12 8.02
N ASN A 25 17.53 10.21 7.53
CA ASN A 25 18.67 9.72 8.27
C ASN A 25 19.95 10.38 7.76
N PHE A 26 20.63 11.15 8.60
CA PHE A 26 21.94 11.73 8.27
C PHE A 26 23.08 10.80 8.72
N GLU A 27 24.22 10.88 8.06
CA GLU A 27 25.38 9.99 8.25
C GLU A 27 25.91 9.97 9.71
N LYS A 28 25.64 11.04 10.49
CA LYS A 28 26.06 11.18 11.90
C LYS A 28 24.91 11.00 12.90
N SER A 29 24.02 10.03 12.64
CA SER A 29 22.92 9.61 13.51
C SER A 29 21.91 10.69 13.94
N SER A 30 21.89 11.85 13.27
CA SER A 30 20.79 12.80 13.40
C SER A 30 19.62 12.34 12.54
N LEU A 31 18.49 12.06 13.21
CA LEU A 31 17.22 11.73 12.59
C LEU A 31 16.32 12.98 12.57
N ILE A 32 15.88 13.40 11.39
CA ILE A 32 14.85 14.42 11.26
C ILE A 32 13.55 13.68 10.93
N ARG A 33 12.55 13.85 11.80
CA ARG A 33 11.19 13.36 11.57
C ARG A 33 10.30 14.53 11.19
N LEU A 34 9.79 14.50 9.97
CA LEU A 34 8.78 15.43 9.51
C LEU A 34 7.42 14.75 9.63
N HIS A 35 6.47 15.44 10.25
CA HIS A 35 5.10 15.01 10.42
C HIS A 35 4.19 15.82 9.48
N ASP A 36 3.24 15.15 8.84
CA ASP A 36 2.21 15.73 7.96
C ASP A 36 2.74 16.73 6.93
N MET A 37 3.66 16.22 6.11
CA MET A 37 4.25 16.93 4.99
C MET A 37 3.30 16.91 3.78
N ARG A 38 3.03 18.09 3.23
CA ARG A 38 2.32 18.26 1.97
C ARG A 38 3.17 19.14 1.05
N LEU A 39 3.44 18.67 -0.16
CA LEU A 39 4.23 19.38 -1.15
C LEU A 39 3.51 19.41 -2.49
N ILE A 40 3.62 20.55 -3.17
CA ILE A 40 3.29 20.65 -4.59
C ILE A 40 4.44 21.38 -5.25
N ALA A 41 5.01 20.79 -6.30
CA ALA A 41 6.07 21.42 -7.07
C ALA A 41 5.48 22.00 -8.36
N TYR A 42 6.00 23.16 -8.80
CA TYR A 42 5.68 23.80 -10.08
C TYR A 42 4.20 24.18 -10.34
N ALA A 43 3.30 24.06 -9.37
CA ALA A 43 1.91 24.46 -9.54
C ALA A 43 1.71 25.97 -9.45
N HIS A 44 1.14 26.54 -10.48
CA HIS A 44 0.84 27.97 -10.59
C HIS A 44 -0.60 28.22 -10.11
N PHE A 45 -0.82 28.20 -8.79
CA PHE A 45 -2.15 28.45 -8.22
C PHE A 45 -2.47 29.95 -8.15
N ASN A 46 -3.68 30.33 -8.55
CA ASN A 46 -4.21 31.69 -8.36
C ASN A 46 -4.67 31.98 -6.91
N ALA A 47 -4.58 30.99 -6.03
CA ALA A 47 -4.98 31.05 -4.63
C ALA A 47 -3.86 30.53 -3.72
N THR A 48 -3.80 31.01 -2.48
CA THR A 48 -2.83 30.60 -1.45
C THR A 48 -3.21 29.31 -0.71
N LYS A 49 -4.24 28.60 -1.19
CA LYS A 49 -4.78 27.39 -0.57
C LYS A 49 -4.55 26.18 -1.47
N PHE A 50 -4.26 25.04 -0.85
CA PHE A 50 -4.21 23.75 -1.52
C PHE A 50 -5.62 23.40 -2.06
N PRO A 51 -5.77 22.99 -3.34
CA PRO A 51 -7.06 22.58 -3.87
C PRO A 51 -7.57 21.32 -3.15
N GLU A 52 -8.86 21.29 -2.80
CA GLU A 52 -9.47 20.13 -2.12
C GLU A 52 -9.74 18.95 -3.07
N ASP A 53 -9.77 19.21 -4.37
CA ASP A 53 -10.03 18.28 -5.46
C ASP A 53 -8.76 17.69 -6.10
N GLN A 54 -7.57 18.04 -5.58
CA GLN A 54 -6.32 17.54 -6.12
C GLN A 54 -6.05 16.10 -5.68
N GLU A 55 -5.65 15.25 -6.63
CA GLU A 55 -5.23 13.89 -6.33
C GLU A 55 -3.86 13.93 -5.63
N TYR A 56 -3.83 13.47 -4.38
CA TYR A 56 -2.60 13.39 -3.60
C TYR A 56 -1.98 12.00 -3.75
N THR A 57 -0.78 11.95 -4.30
CA THR A 57 0.02 10.73 -4.30
C THR A 57 0.66 10.54 -2.92
N LEU A 58 0.37 9.41 -2.28
CA LEU A 58 0.94 9.06 -0.98
C LEU A 58 2.39 8.58 -1.12
N CYS A 59 3.24 8.92 -0.15
CA CYS A 59 4.62 8.46 -0.12
C CYS A 59 4.71 6.95 0.16
N ARG A 60 5.70 6.27 -0.43
CA ARG A 60 5.98 4.83 -0.21
C ARG A 60 6.18 4.44 1.26
N LEU A 61 6.63 5.39 2.08
CA LEU A 61 6.79 5.16 3.52
C LEU A 61 5.44 4.93 4.22
N ASP A 62 4.39 5.62 3.79
CA ASP A 62 3.02 5.48 4.30
C ASP A 62 2.45 4.09 3.98
N PHE A 63 2.73 3.57 2.78
CA PHE A 63 2.38 2.19 2.42
C PHE A 63 3.10 1.14 3.26
N ARG A 64 4.30 1.45 3.77
CA ARG A 64 5.10 0.52 4.60
C ARG A 64 4.72 0.58 6.07
N THR A 65 4.33 1.74 6.59
CA THR A 65 3.86 1.91 7.97
C THR A 65 2.41 1.47 8.14
N SER A 66 1.61 1.54 7.08
CA SER A 66 0.20 1.16 7.13
C SER A 66 0.04 -0.36 7.03
N ASN A 67 -0.87 -0.91 7.84
CA ASN A 67 -1.21 -2.35 7.90
C ASN A 67 -1.79 -2.92 6.58
N LEU A 68 -1.72 -2.18 5.48
CA LEU A 68 -2.29 -2.53 4.19
C LEU A 68 -1.69 -3.83 3.64
N VAL A 69 -0.37 -4.01 3.69
CA VAL A 69 0.29 -5.23 3.21
C VAL A 69 -0.22 -6.50 3.93
N PRO A 70 -0.18 -6.59 5.28
CA PRO A 70 -0.71 -7.78 5.97
C PRO A 70 -2.21 -7.99 5.76
N ILE A 71 -3.00 -6.92 5.59
CA ILE A 71 -4.44 -7.04 5.29
C ILE A 71 -4.65 -7.68 3.92
N VAL A 72 -3.97 -7.19 2.86
CA VAL A 72 -4.10 -7.73 1.50
C VAL A 72 -3.68 -9.20 1.46
N VAL A 73 -2.55 -9.53 2.10
CA VAL A 73 -2.09 -10.92 2.21
C VAL A 73 -3.14 -11.79 2.94
N GLY A 74 -3.74 -11.28 4.01
CA GLY A 74 -4.79 -11.97 4.76
C GLY A 74 -6.03 -12.27 3.93
N VAL A 75 -6.52 -11.30 3.15
CA VAL A 75 -7.70 -11.48 2.28
C VAL A 75 -7.41 -12.52 1.19
N CYS A 76 -6.24 -12.45 0.55
CA CYS A 76 -5.83 -13.42 -0.47
C CYS A 76 -5.78 -14.86 0.09
N LEU A 77 -5.19 -15.04 1.28
CA LEU A 77 -5.11 -16.35 1.93
C LEU A 77 -6.51 -16.86 2.34
N ALA A 78 -7.36 -15.99 2.90
CA ALA A 78 -8.71 -16.37 3.31
C ALA A 78 -9.58 -16.81 2.13
N ALA A 79 -9.53 -16.07 1.02
CA ALA A 79 -10.25 -16.41 -0.21
C ALA A 79 -9.81 -17.78 -0.78
N LEU A 80 -8.50 -18.05 -0.77
CA LEU A 80 -7.96 -19.33 -1.22
C LEU A 80 -8.47 -20.50 -0.35
N VAL A 81 -8.46 -20.35 0.97
CA VAL A 81 -8.96 -21.39 1.88
C VAL A 81 -10.45 -21.67 1.66
N ILE A 82 -11.26 -20.63 1.52
CA ILE A 82 -12.72 -20.78 1.29
C ILE A 82 -12.99 -21.52 -0.03
N THR A 83 -12.30 -21.16 -1.10
CA THR A 83 -12.49 -21.82 -2.42
C THR A 83 -12.11 -23.30 -2.36
N VAL A 84 -10.99 -23.64 -1.70
CA VAL A 84 -10.58 -25.04 -1.49
C VAL A 84 -11.60 -25.81 -0.66
N LEU A 85 -12.16 -25.22 0.40
CA LEU A 85 -13.19 -25.85 1.22
C LEU A 85 -14.45 -26.14 0.43
N ILE A 86 -14.94 -25.19 -0.36
CA ILE A 86 -16.12 -25.38 -1.22
C ILE A 86 -15.86 -26.52 -2.21
N ALA A 87 -14.72 -26.51 -2.91
CA ALA A 87 -14.34 -27.56 -3.84
C ALA A 87 -14.24 -28.94 -3.16
N TYR A 88 -13.66 -29.00 -1.96
CA TYR A 88 -13.55 -30.21 -1.16
C TYR A 88 -14.91 -30.76 -0.76
N LEU A 89 -15.84 -29.92 -0.33
CA LEU A 89 -17.18 -30.35 0.05
C LEU A 89 -17.95 -30.95 -1.13
N ILE A 90 -17.85 -30.34 -2.31
CA ILE A 90 -18.48 -30.87 -3.53
C ILE A 90 -17.84 -32.21 -3.93
N GLY A 91 -16.51 -32.29 -3.92
CA GLY A 91 -15.77 -33.51 -4.22
C GLY A 91 -16.09 -34.65 -3.24
N ARG A 92 -16.16 -34.34 -1.94
CA ARG A 92 -16.51 -35.29 -0.89
C ARG A 92 -17.97 -35.74 -1.00
N ALA A 93 -18.89 -34.83 -1.32
CA ALA A 93 -20.29 -35.15 -1.54
C ALA A 93 -20.49 -36.10 -2.73
N ARG A 94 -19.72 -35.93 -3.81
CA ARG A 94 -19.64 -36.87 -4.95
C ARG A 94 -19.14 -38.24 -4.52
N ALA A 95 -18.00 -38.30 -3.83
CA ALA A 95 -17.36 -39.57 -3.47
C ALA A 95 -18.26 -40.44 -2.59
N LYS A 96 -19.02 -39.81 -1.68
CA LYS A 96 -19.98 -40.51 -0.81
C LYS A 96 -21.14 -41.18 -1.59
N ARG A 97 -21.45 -40.73 -2.82
CA ARG A 97 -22.49 -41.32 -3.67
C ARG A 97 -22.00 -42.46 -4.56
N GLN A 98 -20.69 -42.68 -4.66
CA GLN A 98 -20.09 -43.71 -5.54
C GLN A 98 -19.64 -44.97 -4.79
N GLY A 99 -19.78 -45.02 -3.45
CA GLY A 99 -19.24 -46.08 -2.61
C GLY A 99 -20.18 -47.25 -2.24
N TYR A 100 -21.30 -47.44 -2.95
CA TYR A 100 -22.25 -48.54 -2.64
C TYR A 100 -22.75 -49.30 -3.88
N ALA A 101 -21.94 -49.33 -4.93
CA ALA A 101 -22.16 -50.19 -6.09
C ALA A 101 -20.90 -51.04 -6.34
N SER A 102 -20.62 -51.95 -5.41
CA SER A 102 -19.77 -53.11 -5.66
C SER A 102 -20.62 -54.35 -5.37
N VAL A 103 -21.22 -54.90 -6.43
CA VAL A 103 -21.77 -56.26 -6.47
C VAL A 103 -20.84 -57.08 -7.34
#